data_AF-X1ACB2-F1
#
_entry.id   AF-X1ACB2-F1
#
_cell.length_a   1.000
_cell.length_b   1.000
_cell.length_c   1.000
_cell.angle_alpha   90.00
_cell.angle_beta   90.00
_cell.angle_gamma   90.00
#
_symmetry.space_group_name_H-M   'P 1'
#
loop_
_entity.id
_entity.type
_entity.pdbx_description
1 polymer ?
#
loop_
_entity_poly.entity_id
_entity_poly.type
_entity_poly.pdbx_seq_one_letter_code
_entity_poly.pdbx_strand_id
1 'polypeptide(L)'
;MANIKFSQFTEKTTLGTVDFLVGYTGAENVQISPTNLLSTFVSGSGTAGQVAYFDPSNNLAGENDFFWDYTNKRLGIGITTPLGELHVKNIGAIYTSLSGSDSAVNFVEGGGNPWRIGNRSADDSFRFSQSSSSLGTNVRFTIANGGNVGIGTTTPAAKLHVDGTLIATGVSQLGSGGSNVYLTSSSAGNVG
;
A
#
# COMPACT_ATOMS: atom_id res chain seq x y z
N MET A 1 -60.97 -27.17 -0.59
CA MET A 1 -59.91 -26.17 -0.35
C MET A 1 -60.01 -25.77 1.12
N ALA A 2 -58.97 -26.05 1.92
CA ALA A 2 -58.96 -25.63 3.32
C ALA A 2 -58.60 -24.14 3.36
N ASN A 3 -59.52 -23.30 3.85
CA ASN A 3 -59.27 -21.87 3.99
C ASN A 3 -58.42 -21.63 5.24
N ILE A 4 -57.26 -21.00 5.09
CA ILE A 4 -56.44 -20.55 6.22
C ILE A 4 -57.22 -19.46 6.96
N LYS A 5 -57.54 -19.69 8.24
CA LYS A 5 -58.25 -18.71 9.09
C LYS A 5 -57.24 -17.89 9.90
N PHE A 6 -57.09 -16.62 9.55
CA PHE A 6 -56.17 -15.68 10.23
C PHE A 6 -56.56 -15.31 11.67
N SER A 7 -57.74 -15.72 12.14
CA SER A 7 -58.19 -15.51 13.52
C SER A 7 -57.49 -16.40 14.56
N GLN A 8 -56.64 -17.35 14.13
CA GLN A 8 -55.94 -18.29 15.01
C GLN A 8 -54.49 -17.87 15.34
N PHE A 9 -54.02 -16.72 14.84
CA PHE A 9 -52.71 -16.17 15.19
C PHE A 9 -52.82 -15.40 16.51
N THR A 10 -52.84 -16.13 17.63
CA THR A 10 -53.13 -15.57 18.96
C THR A 10 -51.91 -15.36 19.85
N GLU A 11 -50.74 -15.90 19.52
CA GLU A 11 -49.54 -15.77 20.35
C GLU A 11 -48.41 -15.03 19.62
N LYS A 12 -48.04 -13.87 20.18
CA LYS A 12 -46.84 -13.11 19.81
C LYS A 12 -45.68 -13.63 20.66
N THR A 13 -44.73 -14.34 20.04
CA THR A 13 -43.48 -14.70 20.71
C THR A 13 -42.45 -13.61 20.43
N THR A 14 -42.23 -12.70 21.37
CA THR A 14 -41.26 -11.61 21.19
C THR A 14 -39.85 -12.12 21.46
N LEU A 15 -39.01 -12.23 20.43
CA LEU A 15 -37.56 -12.44 20.56
C LEU A 15 -36.85 -11.25 19.90
N GLY A 16 -36.60 -10.18 20.67
CA GLY A 16 -35.96 -8.96 20.19
C GLY A 16 -36.85 -8.09 19.27
N THR A 17 -36.22 -7.20 18.49
CA THR A 17 -36.86 -6.14 17.66
C THR A 17 -37.63 -6.66 16.43
N VAL A 18 -37.84 -7.97 16.30
CA VAL A 18 -38.51 -8.54 15.13
C VAL A 18 -39.79 -9.23 15.56
N ASP A 19 -40.93 -8.64 15.15
CA ASP A 19 -42.25 -9.22 15.34
C ASP A 19 -42.49 -10.30 14.27
N PHE A 20 -42.53 -11.57 14.66
CA PHE A 20 -42.96 -12.67 13.79
C PHE A 20 -44.36 -13.16 14.19
N LEU A 21 -45.26 -13.20 13.20
CA LEU A 21 -46.60 -13.75 13.34
C LEU A 21 -46.58 -15.21 12.87
N VAL A 22 -46.61 -16.18 13.81
CA VAL A 22 -46.71 -17.62 13.51
C VAL A 22 -48.06 -18.17 13.98
N GLY A 23 -48.70 -19.00 13.15
CA GLY A 23 -50.08 -19.48 13.32
C GLY A 23 -50.22 -20.82 14.06
N TYR A 24 -51.46 -21.18 14.42
CA TYR A 24 -51.85 -22.22 15.39
C TYR A 24 -51.59 -23.69 15.00
N THR A 25 -51.38 -24.53 16.02
CA THR A 25 -50.67 -25.81 16.02
C THR A 25 -51.54 -27.07 15.84
N GLY A 26 -51.90 -27.37 14.59
CA GLY A 26 -52.28 -28.73 14.15
C GLY A 26 -51.10 -29.46 13.48
N ALA A 27 -51.29 -30.68 12.96
CA ALA A 27 -50.23 -31.50 12.34
C ALA A 27 -49.68 -30.96 11.00
N GLU A 28 -50.18 -29.82 10.50
CA GLU A 28 -49.90 -29.27 9.16
C GLU A 28 -49.36 -27.81 9.21
N ASN A 29 -48.46 -27.49 10.15
CA ASN A 29 -47.96 -26.11 10.32
C ASN A 29 -46.78 -25.78 9.39
N VAL A 30 -46.71 -24.51 8.93
CA VAL A 30 -45.48 -23.89 8.44
C VAL A 30 -44.69 -23.38 9.65
N GLN A 31 -43.68 -24.14 10.08
CA GLN A 31 -42.76 -23.71 11.13
C GLN A 31 -41.67 -22.81 10.52
N ILE A 32 -41.77 -21.48 10.74
CA ILE A 32 -40.64 -20.57 10.49
C ILE A 32 -39.85 -20.45 11.79
N SER A 33 -38.87 -21.33 11.97
CA SER A 33 -37.93 -21.21 13.08
C SER A 33 -37.06 -19.96 12.89
N PRO A 34 -36.59 -19.28 13.95
CA PRO A 34 -35.66 -18.15 13.83
C PRO A 34 -34.41 -18.48 13.00
N THR A 35 -33.96 -19.74 13.03
CA THR A 35 -32.89 -20.27 12.15
C THR A 35 -33.18 -20.10 10.66
N ASN A 36 -34.45 -20.07 10.25
CA ASN A 36 -34.89 -19.87 8.87
C ASN A 36 -34.82 -18.39 8.43
N LEU A 37 -34.58 -17.48 9.38
CA LEU A 37 -34.55 -16.01 9.19
C LEU A 37 -33.19 -15.39 9.54
N LEU A 38 -32.37 -16.13 10.29
CA LEU A 38 -31.05 -15.71 10.76
C LEU A 38 -29.90 -16.16 9.84
N SER A 39 -30.18 -16.91 8.76
CA SER A 39 -29.14 -17.44 7.88
C SER A 39 -28.54 -16.42 6.90
N THR A 40 -28.97 -15.15 6.95
CA THR A 40 -28.54 -14.09 6.00
C THR A 40 -27.79 -12.95 6.66
N PHE A 41 -27.72 -12.89 8.00
CA PHE A 41 -26.93 -11.86 8.69
C PHE A 41 -25.52 -12.39 8.97
N VAL A 42 -24.53 -11.72 8.37
CA VAL A 42 -23.14 -11.85 8.79
C VAL A 42 -23.06 -11.35 10.24
N SER A 43 -22.85 -12.26 11.19
CA SER A 43 -22.69 -11.95 12.62
C SER A 43 -21.40 -12.60 13.14
N GLY A 44 -20.80 -12.03 14.20
CA GLY A 44 -19.56 -12.54 14.79
C GLY A 44 -19.27 -11.94 16.17
N SER A 45 -18.24 -12.47 16.84
CA SER A 45 -17.93 -12.21 18.25
C SER A 45 -16.54 -11.57 18.48
N GLY A 46 -16.01 -10.83 17.50
CA GLY A 46 -14.68 -10.22 17.57
C GLY A 46 -14.52 -9.18 18.69
N THR A 47 -13.28 -8.89 19.08
CA THR A 47 -12.97 -7.86 20.08
C THR A 47 -12.96 -6.46 19.46
N ALA A 48 -13.11 -5.41 20.28
CA ALA A 48 -13.03 -4.03 19.81
C ALA A 48 -11.72 -3.77 19.05
N GLY A 49 -11.83 -3.19 17.86
CA GLY A 49 -10.69 -2.85 17.00
C GLY A 49 -10.16 -4.00 16.13
N GLN A 50 -10.61 -5.25 16.29
CA GLN A 50 -10.27 -6.30 15.32
C GLN A 50 -10.91 -6.01 13.96
N VAL A 51 -10.13 -6.18 12.88
CA VAL A 51 -10.67 -6.20 11.52
C VAL A 51 -11.20 -7.61 11.23
N ALA A 52 -12.48 -7.68 10.87
CA ALA A 52 -13.13 -8.95 10.56
C ALA A 52 -12.84 -9.41 9.11
N TYR A 53 -12.72 -10.72 8.91
CA TYR A 53 -12.54 -11.36 7.59
C TYR A 53 -13.26 -12.71 7.56
N PHE A 54 -13.47 -13.30 6.36
CA PHE A 54 -14.03 -14.65 6.25
C PHE A 54 -12.93 -15.71 6.30
N ASP A 55 -13.12 -16.73 7.14
CA ASP A 55 -12.23 -17.90 7.16
C ASP A 55 -12.48 -18.83 5.95
N PRO A 56 -11.64 -19.86 5.72
CA PRO A 56 -11.84 -20.81 4.62
C PRO A 56 -13.15 -21.62 4.68
N SER A 57 -13.88 -21.57 5.80
CA SER A 57 -15.19 -22.21 6.00
C SER A 57 -16.36 -21.22 5.88
N ASN A 58 -16.11 -20.00 5.38
CA ASN A 58 -17.08 -18.90 5.23
C ASN A 58 -17.66 -18.36 6.54
N ASN A 59 -16.98 -18.53 7.68
CA ASN A 59 -17.38 -17.89 8.94
C ASN A 59 -16.75 -16.51 9.07
N LEU A 60 -17.41 -15.59 9.78
CA LEU A 60 -16.79 -14.31 10.16
C LEU A 60 -15.77 -14.57 11.29
N ALA A 61 -14.51 -14.26 11.02
CA ALA A 61 -13.36 -14.40 11.90
C ALA A 61 -12.64 -13.04 12.06
N GLY A 62 -11.59 -13.02 12.89
CA GLY A 62 -10.74 -11.85 13.12
C GLY A 62 -9.50 -12.25 13.92
N GLU A 63 -8.44 -11.45 13.81
CA GLU A 63 -7.18 -11.66 14.53
C GLU A 63 -6.81 -10.40 15.30
N ASN A 64 -6.28 -10.57 16.52
CA ASN A 64 -5.87 -9.44 17.37
C ASN A 64 -4.81 -8.56 16.70
N ASP A 65 -3.97 -9.18 15.88
CA ASP A 65 -2.86 -8.54 15.19
C ASP A 65 -3.28 -7.87 13.87
N PHE A 66 -4.51 -8.05 13.39
CA PHE A 66 -5.06 -7.26 12.29
C PHE A 66 -6.06 -6.23 12.83
N PHE A 67 -5.55 -5.04 13.10
CA PHE A 67 -6.17 -4.11 14.04
C PHE A 67 -6.49 -2.75 13.41
N TRP A 68 -7.71 -2.27 13.60
CA TRP A 68 -8.13 -0.91 13.28
C TRP A 68 -8.24 -0.05 14.54
N ASP A 69 -7.36 0.94 14.65
CA ASP A 69 -7.44 1.97 15.68
C ASP A 69 -8.53 2.98 15.31
N TYR A 70 -9.72 2.80 15.89
CA TYR A 70 -10.86 3.67 15.64
C TYR A 70 -10.63 5.12 16.07
N THR A 71 -9.85 5.36 17.12
CA THR A 71 -9.62 6.70 17.68
C THR A 71 -8.70 7.50 16.77
N ASN A 72 -7.59 6.90 16.34
CA ASN A 72 -6.57 7.60 15.54
C ASN A 72 -6.71 7.38 14.03
N LYS A 73 -7.65 6.54 13.59
CA LYS A 73 -7.89 6.17 12.17
C LYS A 73 -6.67 5.52 11.52
N ARG A 74 -6.11 4.50 12.17
CA ARG A 74 -4.87 3.82 11.72
C ARG A 74 -5.07 2.32 11.61
N LEU A 75 -4.48 1.72 10.60
CA LEU A 75 -4.43 0.27 10.42
C LEU A 75 -3.10 -0.30 10.96
N GLY A 76 -3.20 -1.31 11.80
CA GLY A 76 -2.11 -2.10 12.35
C GLY A 76 -2.10 -3.52 11.80
N ILE A 77 -0.92 -4.03 11.47
CA ILE A 77 -0.69 -5.45 11.16
C ILE A 77 0.46 -5.93 12.05
N GLY A 78 0.21 -6.90 12.93
CA GLY A 78 1.14 -7.32 13.98
C GLY A 78 1.28 -6.31 15.14
N ILE A 79 0.40 -5.30 15.21
CA ILE A 79 0.47 -4.24 16.22
C ILE A 79 -0.90 -3.61 16.48
N THR A 80 -1.24 -3.39 17.75
CA THR A 80 -2.52 -2.79 18.19
C THR A 80 -2.42 -1.31 18.57
N THR A 81 -1.22 -0.74 18.57
CA THR A 81 -0.98 0.71 18.77
C THR A 81 -0.19 1.30 17.59
N PRO A 82 -0.79 1.45 16.40
CA PRO A 82 -0.11 1.97 15.21
C PRO A 82 0.41 3.41 15.41
N LEU A 83 1.60 3.70 14.88
CA LEU A 83 2.23 5.03 15.00
C LEU A 83 1.96 5.93 13.78
N GLY A 84 1.54 5.36 12.66
CA GLY A 84 1.12 6.06 11.44
C GLY A 84 -0.14 5.42 10.85
N GLU A 85 -0.67 5.99 9.77
CA GLU A 85 -1.91 5.52 9.11
C GLU A 85 -1.91 4.03 8.78
N LEU A 86 -0.75 3.49 8.39
CA LEU A 86 -0.48 2.07 8.29
C LEU A 86 0.80 1.76 9.06
N HIS A 87 0.73 0.86 10.05
CA HIS A 87 1.91 0.34 10.74
C HIS A 87 1.90 -1.19 10.66
N VAL A 88 2.87 -1.74 9.93
CA VAL A 88 3.10 -3.19 9.87
C VAL A 88 4.35 -3.51 10.68
N LYS A 89 4.22 -4.36 11.69
CA LYS A 89 5.34 -4.82 12.52
C LYS A 89 6.02 -6.04 11.89
N ASN A 90 7.34 -6.16 12.05
CA ASN A 90 8.13 -7.33 11.64
C ASN A 90 7.97 -7.72 10.16
N ILE A 91 7.90 -6.73 9.26
CA ILE A 91 7.78 -6.99 7.83
C ILE A 91 9.08 -7.56 7.24
N GLY A 92 8.99 -8.70 6.54
CA GLY A 92 10.13 -9.30 5.85
C GLY A 92 10.44 -8.67 4.49
N ALA A 93 9.39 -8.31 3.73
CA ALA A 93 9.49 -7.63 2.45
C ALA A 93 8.21 -6.82 2.16
N ILE A 94 8.35 -5.71 1.43
CA ILE A 94 7.23 -4.91 0.92
C ILE A 94 7.19 -5.07 -0.60
N TYR A 95 6.08 -5.57 -1.14
CA TYR A 95 5.84 -5.65 -2.58
C TYR A 95 4.91 -4.51 -3.00
N THR A 96 5.40 -3.61 -3.86
CA THR A 96 4.62 -2.50 -4.42
C THR A 96 4.66 -2.54 -5.94
N SER A 97 3.49 -2.53 -6.58
CA SER A 97 3.37 -2.32 -8.03
C SER A 97 2.82 -0.91 -8.24
N LEU A 98 3.66 0.00 -8.70
CA LEU A 98 3.31 1.41 -8.90
C LEU A 98 3.10 1.67 -10.39
N SER A 99 1.92 2.19 -10.75
CA SER A 99 1.56 2.56 -12.13
C SER A 99 1.03 3.99 -12.17
N GLY A 100 1.35 4.75 -13.21
CA GLY A 100 0.96 6.15 -13.37
C GLY A 100 2.01 6.95 -14.14
N SER A 101 1.80 8.26 -14.31
CA SER A 101 2.77 9.12 -15.01
C SER A 101 4.14 9.10 -14.32
N ASP A 102 4.25 9.33 -13.02
CA ASP A 102 5.50 9.07 -12.30
C ASP A 102 5.21 7.96 -11.29
N SER A 103 5.92 6.84 -11.40
CA SER A 103 5.79 5.73 -10.45
C SER A 103 6.92 5.85 -9.43
N ALA A 104 6.61 6.31 -8.23
CA ALA A 104 7.63 6.62 -7.22
C ALA A 104 7.19 6.24 -5.80
N VAL A 105 8.17 5.81 -5.02
CA VAL A 105 8.09 5.84 -3.55
C VAL A 105 8.48 7.24 -3.09
N ASN A 106 7.59 7.87 -2.33
CA ASN A 106 7.79 9.20 -1.80
C ASN A 106 8.22 9.12 -0.32
N PHE A 107 9.31 9.79 0.00
CA PHE A 107 9.80 9.99 1.36
C PHE A 107 9.53 11.44 1.72
N VAL A 108 8.40 11.66 2.42
CA VAL A 108 7.90 12.98 2.76
C VAL A 108 8.42 13.45 4.12
N GLU A 109 8.73 14.74 4.22
CA GLU A 109 9.06 15.45 5.46
C GLU A 109 8.04 16.60 5.65
N GLY A 110 7.71 16.93 6.90
CA GLY A 110 6.80 18.04 7.20
C GLY A 110 7.44 19.40 6.87
N GLY A 111 7.08 19.97 5.70
CA GLY A 111 7.66 21.20 5.17
C GLY A 111 9.06 20.98 4.59
N GLY A 112 9.27 21.25 3.29
CA GLY A 112 10.59 21.10 2.64
C GLY A 112 10.55 20.47 1.24
N ASN A 113 11.71 19.91 0.83
CA ASN A 113 11.91 19.23 -0.46
C ASN A 113 11.94 17.70 -0.26
N PRO A 114 10.79 17.01 -0.35
CA PRO A 114 10.74 15.57 -0.10
C PRO A 114 11.52 14.80 -1.16
N TRP A 115 11.94 13.58 -0.82
CA TRP A 115 12.60 12.70 -1.76
C TRP A 115 11.60 11.82 -2.49
N ARG A 116 11.85 11.58 -3.77
CA ARG A 116 11.14 10.58 -4.57
C ARG A 116 12.15 9.68 -5.24
N ILE A 117 11.85 8.38 -5.23
CA ILE A 117 12.64 7.35 -5.91
C ILE A 117 11.69 6.58 -6.81
N GLY A 118 11.95 6.58 -8.12
CA GLY A 118 10.99 5.99 -9.05
C GLY A 118 11.34 6.10 -10.53
N ASN A 119 10.42 5.65 -11.37
CA ASN A 119 10.50 5.75 -12.83
C ASN A 119 9.71 6.96 -13.34
N ARG A 120 10.37 7.78 -14.16
CA ARG A 120 9.79 8.96 -14.83
C ARG A 120 9.19 8.55 -16.18
N SER A 121 7.87 8.65 -16.35
CA SER A 121 7.21 8.29 -17.63
C SER A 121 7.69 9.02 -18.87
N ALA A 122 8.17 10.27 -18.73
CA ALA A 122 8.49 11.07 -19.91
C ALA A 122 9.67 10.50 -20.71
N ASP A 123 10.54 9.73 -20.06
CA ASP A 123 11.75 9.18 -20.67
C ASP A 123 12.15 7.81 -20.09
N ASP A 124 11.23 7.14 -19.40
CA ASP A 124 11.40 5.84 -18.72
C ASP A 124 12.64 5.71 -17.84
N SER A 125 13.18 6.83 -17.35
CA SER A 125 14.40 6.83 -16.55
C SER A 125 14.11 6.56 -15.07
N PHE A 126 15.00 5.83 -14.40
CA PHE A 126 14.95 5.65 -12.95
C PHE A 126 15.68 6.80 -12.26
N ARG A 127 15.06 7.45 -11.29
CA ARG A 127 15.55 8.72 -10.71
C ARG A 127 15.42 8.80 -9.20
N PHE A 128 16.36 9.52 -8.60
CA PHE A 128 16.20 10.11 -7.26
C PHE A 128 16.04 11.63 -7.43
N SER A 129 14.94 12.18 -6.94
CA SER A 129 14.64 13.62 -7.02
C SER A 129 14.25 14.20 -5.67
N GLN A 130 14.69 15.44 -5.40
CA GLN A 130 14.25 16.22 -4.24
C GLN A 130 13.13 17.17 -4.64
N SER A 131 11.92 16.64 -4.81
CA SER A 131 10.76 17.40 -5.27
C SER A 131 9.45 16.81 -4.76
N SER A 132 8.51 17.70 -4.40
CA SER A 132 7.15 17.33 -4.00
C SER A 132 6.20 17.15 -5.17
N SER A 133 6.61 17.39 -6.43
CA SER A 133 5.70 17.41 -7.57
C SER A 133 6.02 16.40 -8.68
N SER A 134 7.29 16.16 -9.01
CA SER A 134 7.67 15.27 -10.13
C SER A 134 9.10 14.75 -9.99
N LEU A 135 9.35 13.55 -10.54
CA LEU A 135 10.70 12.99 -10.78
C LEU A 135 11.50 13.79 -11.83
N GLY A 136 10.86 14.75 -12.50
CA GLY A 136 11.47 15.67 -13.47
C GLY A 136 12.25 16.83 -12.85
N THR A 137 12.00 17.13 -11.58
CA THR A 137 12.46 18.38 -10.94
C THR A 137 13.51 18.09 -9.89
N ASN A 138 14.59 18.88 -9.86
CA ASN A 138 15.66 18.78 -8.86
C ASN A 138 16.21 17.33 -8.74
N VAL A 139 16.53 16.76 -9.90
CA VAL A 139 17.05 15.39 -10.03
C VAL A 139 18.50 15.34 -9.54
N ARG A 140 18.82 14.38 -8.68
CA ARG A 140 20.16 14.18 -8.12
C ARG A 140 20.88 12.99 -8.73
N PHE A 141 20.12 11.95 -9.07
CA PHE A 141 20.60 10.70 -9.64
C PHE A 141 19.66 10.23 -10.74
N THR A 142 20.20 9.76 -11.85
CA THR A 142 19.45 9.26 -13.00
C THR A 142 20.09 7.98 -13.54
N ILE A 143 19.29 6.97 -13.84
CA ILE A 143 19.63 5.92 -14.80
C ILE A 143 18.73 6.17 -16.00
N ALA A 144 19.32 6.68 -17.08
CA ALA A 144 18.60 6.98 -18.30
C ALA A 144 18.06 5.71 -18.95
N ASN A 145 17.04 5.84 -19.78
CA ASN A 145 16.68 4.77 -20.71
C ASN A 145 17.91 4.44 -21.58
N GLY A 146 18.33 3.18 -21.59
CA GLY A 146 19.61 2.74 -22.15
C GLY A 146 20.72 2.49 -21.12
N GLY A 147 20.48 2.79 -19.83
CA GLY A 147 21.29 2.33 -18.71
C GLY A 147 22.50 3.20 -18.34
N ASN A 148 22.66 4.38 -18.95
CA ASN A 148 23.69 5.34 -18.54
C ASN A 148 23.33 6.00 -17.21
N VAL A 149 24.31 6.15 -16.32
CA VAL A 149 24.14 6.72 -14.98
C VAL A 149 24.56 8.20 -14.98
N GLY A 150 23.69 9.08 -14.51
CA GLY A 150 23.94 10.50 -14.31
C GLY A 150 23.90 10.89 -12.83
N ILE A 151 24.89 11.65 -12.36
CA ILE A 151 24.87 12.33 -11.06
C ILE A 151 24.81 13.84 -11.33
N GLY A 152 23.80 14.52 -10.81
CA GLY A 152 23.57 15.95 -11.10
C GLY A 152 23.02 16.26 -12.49
N THR A 153 22.89 15.26 -13.37
CA THR A 153 22.38 15.40 -14.74
C THR A 153 21.33 14.33 -15.07
N THR A 154 20.39 14.66 -15.96
CA THR A 154 19.38 13.72 -16.49
C THR A 154 19.73 13.17 -17.87
N THR A 155 20.74 13.74 -18.54
CA THR A 155 21.16 13.37 -19.90
C THR A 155 22.63 12.92 -19.92
N PRO A 156 22.97 11.79 -19.30
CA PRO A 156 24.34 11.31 -19.23
C PRO A 156 24.91 10.98 -20.62
N ALA A 157 26.02 11.64 -21.00
CA ALA A 157 26.68 11.50 -22.30
C ALA A 157 27.61 10.28 -22.39
N ALA A 158 27.88 9.62 -21.26
CA ALA A 158 28.70 8.42 -21.14
C ALA A 158 28.05 7.45 -20.13
N LYS A 159 28.65 6.26 -19.96
CA LYS A 159 28.15 5.23 -19.03
C LYS A 159 27.98 5.75 -17.60
N LEU A 160 28.90 6.60 -17.17
CA LEU A 160 28.79 7.41 -15.97
C LEU A 160 29.09 8.86 -16.34
N HIS A 161 28.17 9.78 -16.04
CA HIS A 161 28.35 11.22 -16.20
C HIS A 161 28.07 11.91 -14.86
N VAL A 162 29.10 12.52 -14.28
CA VAL A 162 28.97 13.38 -13.09
C VAL A 162 29.01 14.83 -13.56
N ASP A 163 27.89 15.53 -13.42
CA ASP A 163 27.83 16.98 -13.65
C ASP A 163 28.30 17.69 -12.38
N GLY A 164 29.62 17.86 -12.28
CA GLY A 164 30.29 18.42 -11.11
C GLY A 164 31.68 17.81 -10.89
N THR A 165 32.21 17.98 -9.68
CA THR A 165 33.50 17.41 -9.30
C THR A 165 33.33 15.93 -8.93
N LEU A 166 34.07 15.06 -9.62
CA LEU A 166 34.25 13.65 -9.23
C LEU A 166 35.53 13.51 -8.41
N ILE A 167 35.40 13.07 -7.16
CA ILE A 167 36.54 12.62 -6.35
C ILE A 167 36.61 11.10 -6.46
N ALA A 168 37.65 10.58 -7.09
CA ALA A 168 37.89 9.15 -7.24
C ALA A 168 39.28 8.79 -6.68
N THR A 169 39.34 7.77 -5.82
CA THR A 169 40.60 7.27 -5.23
C THR A 169 40.91 5.88 -5.78
N GLY A 170 42.20 5.56 -5.94
CA GLY A 170 42.63 4.23 -6.41
C GLY A 170 42.34 3.94 -7.89
N VAL A 171 42.22 4.98 -8.72
CA VAL A 171 41.99 4.81 -10.16
C VAL A 171 43.29 4.40 -10.85
N SER A 172 43.40 3.13 -11.26
CA SER A 172 44.58 2.60 -11.95
C SER A 172 44.52 2.74 -13.47
N GLN A 173 43.32 2.92 -14.05
CA GLN A 173 43.09 3.15 -15.48
C GLN A 173 41.88 4.06 -15.70
N LEU A 174 42.05 5.11 -16.50
CA LEU A 174 40.98 5.99 -16.99
C LEU A 174 40.76 5.76 -18.49
N GLY A 175 40.41 4.54 -18.88
CA GLY A 175 40.17 4.16 -20.29
C GLY A 175 40.56 2.72 -20.59
N SER A 176 40.04 2.14 -21.68
CA SER A 176 40.51 0.85 -22.20
C SER A 176 41.77 1.04 -23.05
N GLY A 177 42.66 0.04 -23.00
CA GLY A 177 44.03 0.07 -23.52
C GLY A 177 44.20 0.85 -24.83
N GLY A 178 45.00 1.92 -24.78
CA GLY A 178 45.34 2.78 -25.92
C GLY A 178 44.60 4.12 -25.98
N SER A 179 43.68 4.42 -25.05
CA SER A 179 43.01 5.72 -25.00
C SER A 179 43.93 6.80 -24.44
N ASN A 180 44.15 7.90 -25.17
CA ASN A 180 44.75 9.11 -24.61
C ASN A 180 43.80 9.69 -23.57
N VAL A 181 44.16 9.61 -22.29
CA VAL A 181 43.40 10.24 -21.20
C VAL A 181 43.73 11.73 -21.20
N TYR A 182 42.89 12.54 -21.84
CA TYR A 182 43.00 14.00 -21.79
C TYR A 182 42.32 14.52 -20.53
N LEU A 183 43.08 14.59 -19.44
CA LEU A 183 42.66 15.29 -18.22
C LEU A 183 42.93 16.78 -18.41
N THR A 184 41.88 17.56 -18.64
CA THR A 184 41.95 19.02 -18.72
C THR A 184 41.32 19.62 -17.49
N SER A 185 42.08 20.38 -16.70
CA SER A 185 41.53 21.18 -15.61
C SER A 185 41.12 22.56 -16.16
N SER A 186 39.92 23.05 -15.80
CA SER A 186 39.48 24.41 -16.15
C SER A 186 40.11 25.50 -15.26
N SER A 187 40.88 25.08 -14.24
CA SER A 187 41.73 25.91 -13.39
C SER A 187 43.06 25.19 -13.17
N ALA A 188 44.15 25.94 -12.91
CA ALA A 188 45.53 25.45 -12.82
C ALA A 188 45.82 24.55 -11.59
N GLY A 189 45.00 23.54 -11.34
CA GLY A 189 45.25 22.49 -10.37
C GLY A 189 45.84 21.26 -11.07
N ASN A 190 46.97 20.78 -10.57
CA ASN A 190 47.70 19.65 -11.12
C ASN A 190 46.80 18.43 -11.36
N VAL A 191 46.94 17.86 -12.55
CA VAL A 191 46.50 16.50 -12.85
C VAL A 191 47.54 15.57 -12.23
N GLY A 192 47.16 14.89 -11.14
CA GLY A 192 47.96 13.86 -10.49
C GLY A 192 47.82 12.50 -11.16
#